data_AF-A0AA40CR94-F1
#
_entry.id   AF-A0AA40CR94-F1
#
_cell.length_a   1.000
_cell.length_b   1.000
_cell.length_c   1.000
_cell.angle_alpha   90.00
_cell.angle_beta   90.00
_cell.angle_gamma   90.00
#
_symmetry.space_group_name_H-M   'P 1'
#
loop_
_entity.id
_entity.type
_entity.pdbx_description
1 polymer ?
#
loop_
_entity_poly.entity_id
_entity_poly.type
_entity_poly.pdbx_seq_one_letter_code
_entity_poly.pdbx_strand_id
1 'polypeptide(L)'
;MERQQRRNQIETLKYERIINDSLIKRISSLLSSLKNHAAEAESRNPSEVAFRAIMESAASLDPKDDQPPPRPAGVHNAEEQLPTYTKMMATLLDQVNKALDEKKVEQDKRYAAMIDEIGDHLKKVTDLQSDLHKKLEELEKEERSKITSESIHTGFDSSHVNKSTTTGSSGPASSSVELLNPNYVAKDSSANVSSSEDDDEEMNASPNAKKFAQIKTGDYSESLSFLSKHPEILTETDAILVLAFDAQLEGRNDYARNCVHQALLLQYCRALGRDGVALFFKRITTKGHQAQDVFFKDVQETYDRVRTRAREINIQRAKEAAEGGPVEGVEQIQLHAVEEGTVINIRIPPTDSEDPEVQAGRAIYDSFKPEMKKALETGKLDEVNKVLGRMKVDEAEELVGKLGEAGILSLEEEIIDATTDDGKQKLEKLKEEAQYADPE
;
A
#
# COMPACT_ATOMS: atom_id res chain seq x y z
N MET A 1 -16.48 -18.58 -9.86
CA MET A 1 -15.12 -19.07 -10.18
C MET A 1 -14.83 -18.99 -11.67
N GLU A 2 -15.45 -19.81 -12.54
CA GLU A 2 -15.10 -19.84 -13.98
C GLU A 2 -15.28 -18.50 -14.73
N ARG A 3 -16.28 -17.68 -14.39
CA ARG A 3 -16.48 -16.36 -15.02
C ARG A 3 -15.37 -15.36 -14.69
N GLN A 4 -15.02 -15.27 -13.41
CA GLN A 4 -13.97 -14.37 -12.94
C GLN A 4 -12.62 -14.80 -13.50
N GLN A 5 -12.37 -16.12 -13.57
CA GLN A 5 -11.20 -16.66 -14.25
C GLN A 5 -11.16 -16.27 -15.73
N ARG A 6 -12.28 -16.37 -16.46
CA ARG A 6 -12.38 -15.93 -17.86
C ARG A 6 -12.09 -14.44 -18.01
N ARG A 7 -12.65 -13.59 -17.13
CA ARG A 7 -12.42 -12.14 -17.16
C ARG A 7 -10.96 -11.80 -16.91
N ASN A 8 -10.35 -12.41 -15.88
CA ASN A 8 -8.93 -12.24 -15.60
C ASN A 8 -8.07 -12.71 -16.79
N GLN A 9 -8.46 -13.80 -17.47
CA GLN A 9 -7.79 -14.26 -18.70
C GLN A 9 -7.93 -13.25 -19.84
N ILE A 10 -9.12 -12.66 -20.05
CA ILE A 10 -9.33 -11.61 -21.07
C ILE A 10 -8.47 -10.39 -20.77
N GLU A 11 -8.44 -9.92 -19.51
CA GLU A 11 -7.61 -8.80 -19.09
C GLU A 11 -6.11 -9.11 -19.23
N THR A 12 -5.69 -10.34 -18.91
CA THR A 12 -4.31 -10.83 -19.11
C THR A 12 -3.92 -10.82 -20.58
N LEU A 13 -4.75 -11.42 -21.45
CA LEU A 13 -4.45 -11.48 -22.88
C LEU A 13 -4.47 -10.07 -23.50
N LYS A 14 -5.37 -9.17 -23.08
CA LYS A 14 -5.35 -7.75 -23.51
C LYS A 14 -4.05 -7.07 -23.14
N TYR A 15 -3.53 -7.35 -21.95
CA TYR A 15 -2.27 -6.81 -21.48
C TYR A 15 -1.08 -7.36 -22.28
N GLU A 16 -1.00 -8.69 -22.43
CA GLU A 16 0.02 -9.37 -23.23
C GLU A 16 0.03 -8.87 -24.69
N ARG A 17 -1.15 -8.61 -25.27
CA ARG A 17 -1.28 -8.05 -26.61
C ARG A 17 -0.54 -6.72 -26.74
N ILE A 18 -0.68 -5.80 -25.78
CA ILE A 18 -0.03 -4.48 -25.81
C ILE A 18 1.50 -4.63 -25.74
N ILE A 19 1.98 -5.53 -24.89
CA ILE A 19 3.41 -5.83 -24.76
C ILE A 19 3.95 -6.43 -26.06
N ASN A 20 3.27 -7.43 -26.62
CA ASN A 20 3.69 -8.07 -27.86
C ASN A 20 3.67 -7.10 -29.05
N ASP A 21 2.66 -6.23 -29.16
CA ASP A 21 2.56 -5.22 -30.23
C ASP A 21 3.77 -4.27 -30.20
N SER A 22 4.18 -3.83 -29.01
CA SER A 22 5.34 -2.95 -28.84
C SER A 22 6.67 -3.68 -29.05
N LEU A 23 6.79 -4.95 -28.62
CA LEU A 23 7.95 -5.80 -28.91
C LEU A 23 8.09 -6.05 -30.43
N ILE A 24 7.01 -6.35 -31.14
CA ILE A 24 7.01 -6.54 -32.60
C ILE A 24 7.50 -5.28 -33.31
N LYS A 25 7.04 -4.10 -32.90
CA LYS A 25 7.52 -2.81 -33.44
C LYS A 25 9.02 -2.62 -33.22
N ARG A 26 9.53 -2.97 -32.04
CA ARG A 26 10.97 -2.86 -31.70
C ARG A 26 11.83 -3.83 -32.48
N ILE A 27 11.42 -5.10 -32.55
CA ILE A 27 12.14 -6.15 -33.30
C ILE A 27 12.13 -5.83 -34.80
N SER A 28 11.00 -5.37 -35.35
CA SER A 28 10.91 -4.99 -36.77
C SER A 28 11.76 -3.76 -37.11
N SER A 29 11.83 -2.78 -36.21
CA SER A 29 12.74 -1.62 -36.34
C SER A 29 14.21 -2.05 -36.35
N LEU A 30 14.63 -2.86 -35.37
CA LEU A 30 15.97 -3.42 -35.30
C LEU A 30 16.33 -4.21 -36.58
N LEU A 31 15.42 -5.08 -37.04
CA LEU A 31 15.62 -5.89 -38.24
C LEU A 31 15.75 -5.00 -39.49
N SER A 32 14.97 -3.93 -39.58
CA SER A 32 15.07 -2.95 -40.67
C SER A 32 16.42 -2.23 -40.65
N SER A 33 16.90 -1.79 -39.49
CA SER A 33 18.24 -1.19 -39.34
C SER A 33 19.34 -2.18 -39.72
N LEU A 34 19.27 -3.44 -39.27
CA LEU A 34 20.26 -4.47 -39.64
C LEU A 34 20.27 -4.76 -41.14
N LYS A 35 19.10 -4.78 -41.80
CA LYS A 35 19.02 -4.95 -43.26
C LYS A 35 19.60 -3.75 -44.01
N ASN A 36 19.38 -2.53 -43.53
CA ASN A 36 19.92 -1.32 -44.15
C ASN A 36 21.44 -1.28 -44.10
N HIS A 37 22.04 -1.80 -43.02
CA HIS A 37 23.50 -1.91 -42.88
C HIS A 37 24.10 -3.21 -43.42
N ALA A 38 23.31 -4.08 -44.06
CA ALA A 38 23.81 -5.37 -44.54
C ALA A 38 24.91 -5.24 -45.59
N ALA A 39 24.83 -4.25 -46.48
CA ALA A 39 25.88 -3.97 -47.46
C ALA A 39 27.16 -3.43 -46.81
N GLU A 40 27.05 -2.71 -45.69
CA GLU A 40 28.21 -2.20 -44.94
C GLU A 40 28.91 -3.30 -44.17
N ALA A 41 28.17 -4.30 -43.68
CA ALA A 41 28.69 -5.47 -42.98
C ALA A 41 29.58 -6.38 -43.85
N GLU A 42 29.48 -6.30 -45.18
CA GLU A 42 30.37 -7.00 -46.10
C GLU A 42 31.75 -6.33 -46.24
N SER A 43 31.86 -5.05 -45.88
CA SER A 43 33.08 -4.23 -46.06
C SER A 43 33.77 -3.80 -44.76
N ARG A 44 33.07 -3.85 -43.63
CA ARG A 44 33.55 -3.48 -42.29
C ARG A 44 33.38 -4.64 -41.31
N ASN A 45 33.88 -4.48 -40.09
CA ASN A 45 33.70 -5.47 -39.01
C ASN A 45 32.20 -5.72 -38.76
N PRO A 46 31.69 -6.95 -38.99
CA PRO A 46 30.24 -7.22 -38.89
C PRO A 46 29.67 -6.99 -37.49
N SER A 47 30.48 -7.15 -36.45
CA SER A 47 30.12 -6.88 -35.05
C SER A 47 29.91 -5.39 -34.76
N GLU A 48 30.75 -4.53 -35.33
CA GLU A 48 30.66 -3.07 -35.17
C GLU A 48 29.42 -2.53 -35.90
N VAL A 49 29.15 -3.07 -37.09
CA VAL A 49 27.96 -2.74 -37.87
C VAL A 49 26.67 -3.19 -37.17
N ALA A 50 26.67 -4.39 -36.58
CA ALA A 50 25.54 -4.86 -35.77
C ALA A 50 25.31 -4.00 -34.51
N PHE A 51 26.39 -3.62 -33.81
CA PHE A 51 26.29 -2.75 -32.64
C PHE A 51 25.75 -1.36 -32.98
N ARG A 52 26.19 -0.80 -34.10
CA ARG A 52 25.68 0.48 -34.62
C ARG A 52 24.19 0.38 -34.97
N ALA A 53 23.77 -0.67 -35.67
CA ALA A 53 22.37 -0.88 -36.00
C ALA A 53 21.48 -1.03 -34.74
N ILE A 54 22.01 -1.68 -33.69
CA ILE A 54 21.34 -1.78 -32.39
C ILE A 54 21.21 -0.39 -31.75
N MET A 55 22.28 0.40 -31.70
CA MET A 55 22.24 1.77 -31.15
C MET A 55 21.29 2.67 -31.92
N GLU A 56 21.29 2.63 -33.25
CA GLU A 56 20.38 3.44 -34.07
C GLU A 56 18.92 3.00 -33.86
N SER A 57 18.67 1.69 -33.72
CA SER A 57 17.34 1.20 -33.36
C SER A 57 16.92 1.68 -31.96
N ALA A 58 17.82 1.69 -30.98
CA ALA A 58 17.51 2.16 -29.62
C ALA A 58 17.34 3.68 -29.52
N ALA A 59 18.12 4.45 -30.29
CA ALA A 59 18.05 5.90 -30.34
C ALA A 59 16.77 6.42 -31.00
N SER A 60 16.13 5.59 -31.85
CA SER A 60 14.83 5.89 -32.44
C SER A 60 13.65 5.75 -31.48
N LEU A 61 13.89 5.30 -30.23
CA LEU A 61 12.85 5.12 -29.22
C LEU A 61 12.93 6.15 -28.11
N ASP A 62 11.77 6.72 -27.75
CA ASP A 62 11.64 7.59 -26.61
C ASP A 62 11.89 6.81 -25.30
N PRO A 63 12.75 7.31 -24.39
CA PRO A 63 13.01 6.65 -23.11
C PRO A 63 11.76 6.41 -22.25
N LYS A 64 10.71 7.20 -22.47
CA LYS A 64 9.41 7.08 -21.79
C LYS A 64 8.59 5.89 -22.28
N ASP A 65 8.79 5.46 -23.52
CA ASP A 65 8.09 4.32 -24.11
C ASP A 65 8.79 2.98 -23.79
N ASP A 66 9.92 3.01 -23.08
CA ASP A 66 10.70 1.83 -22.70
C ASP A 66 10.12 1.04 -21.52
N GLN A 67 9.18 1.63 -20.80
CA GLN A 67 8.48 0.96 -19.72
C GLN A 67 7.18 0.33 -20.22
N PRO A 68 6.96 -0.97 -20.01
CA PRO A 68 5.66 -1.58 -20.27
C PRO A 68 4.58 -0.95 -19.38
N PRO A 69 3.32 -0.88 -19.85
CA PRO A 69 2.23 -0.33 -19.05
C PRO A 69 2.06 -1.09 -17.73
N PRO A 70 1.54 -0.44 -16.67
CA PRO A 70 1.29 -1.10 -15.39
C PRO A 70 0.29 -2.25 -15.57
N ARG A 71 0.47 -3.33 -14.80
CA ARG A 71 -0.39 -4.52 -14.88
C ARG A 71 -1.80 -4.19 -14.38
N PRO A 72 -2.86 -4.72 -15.02
CA PRO A 72 -4.22 -4.64 -14.49
C PRO A 72 -4.34 -5.37 -13.14
N ALA A 73 -5.24 -4.92 -12.26
CA ALA A 73 -5.49 -5.56 -10.98
C ALA A 73 -5.94 -7.03 -11.18
N GLY A 74 -5.21 -7.97 -10.57
CA GLY A 74 -5.51 -9.41 -10.65
C GLY A 74 -4.86 -10.17 -11.82
N VAL A 75 -4.04 -9.50 -12.64
CA VAL A 75 -3.26 -10.10 -13.73
C VAL A 75 -1.83 -10.34 -13.26
N HIS A 76 -1.47 -11.62 -13.07
CA HIS A 76 -0.18 -12.10 -12.55
C HIS A 76 0.20 -11.50 -11.19
N ASN A 77 -0.02 -12.25 -10.10
CA ASN A 77 0.56 -11.94 -8.79
C ASN A 77 2.08 -12.00 -8.90
N ALA A 78 2.74 -10.86 -9.10
CA ALA A 78 4.19 -10.80 -9.09
C ALA A 78 4.60 -9.46 -8.53
N GLU A 79 5.19 -9.51 -7.33
CA GLU A 79 5.89 -8.43 -6.63
C GLU A 79 7.16 -7.95 -7.41
N GLU A 80 7.40 -8.50 -8.61
CA GLU A 80 8.55 -8.22 -9.45
C GLU A 80 8.28 -7.13 -10.49
N GLN A 81 9.14 -6.11 -10.47
CA GLN A 81 9.16 -5.05 -11.48
C GLN A 81 9.31 -5.66 -12.87
N LEU A 82 8.45 -5.23 -13.80
CA LEU A 82 8.50 -5.66 -15.18
C LEU A 82 9.86 -5.27 -15.80
N PRO A 83 10.53 -6.19 -16.52
CA PRO A 83 11.73 -5.81 -17.27
C PRO A 83 11.34 -4.76 -18.31
N THR A 84 12.21 -3.77 -18.50
CA THR A 84 12.04 -2.79 -19.58
C THR A 84 12.11 -3.47 -20.95
N TYR A 85 11.51 -2.86 -21.96
CA TYR A 85 11.59 -3.38 -23.32
C TYR A 85 13.03 -3.47 -23.82
N THR A 86 13.91 -2.53 -23.46
CA THR A 86 15.36 -2.64 -23.71
C THR A 86 15.95 -3.92 -23.12
N LYS A 87 15.60 -4.27 -21.87
CA LYS A 87 16.07 -5.50 -21.24
C LYS A 87 15.55 -6.75 -21.97
N MET A 88 14.30 -6.74 -22.44
CA MET A 88 13.74 -7.83 -23.25
C MET A 88 14.40 -7.95 -24.63
N MET A 89 14.78 -6.83 -25.24
CA MET A 89 15.54 -6.83 -26.51
C MET A 89 16.98 -7.34 -26.30
N ALA A 90 17.61 -6.99 -25.18
CA ALA A 90 18.94 -7.48 -24.84
C ALA A 90 18.95 -9.00 -24.62
N THR A 91 17.93 -9.56 -23.95
CA THR A 91 17.82 -11.02 -23.79
C THR A 91 17.56 -11.73 -25.12
N LEU A 92 16.79 -11.12 -26.04
CA LEU A 92 16.61 -11.64 -27.40
C LEU A 92 17.96 -11.67 -28.14
N LEU A 93 18.73 -10.60 -28.09
CA LEU A 93 20.06 -10.55 -28.72
C LEU A 93 21.03 -11.59 -28.14
N ASP A 94 20.99 -11.80 -26.82
CA ASP A 94 21.77 -12.86 -26.15
C ASP A 94 21.33 -14.26 -26.61
N GLN A 95 20.02 -14.51 -26.74
CA GLN A 95 19.49 -15.77 -27.27
C GLN A 95 19.92 -16.01 -28.72
N VAL A 96 19.88 -14.98 -29.57
CA VAL A 96 20.35 -15.08 -30.96
C VAL A 96 21.85 -15.38 -31.00
N ASN A 97 22.67 -14.69 -30.20
CA ASN A 97 24.11 -14.98 -30.13
C ASN A 97 24.39 -16.43 -29.68
N LYS A 98 23.72 -16.90 -28.64
CA LYS A 98 23.83 -18.30 -28.18
C LYS A 98 23.42 -19.29 -29.26
N ALA A 99 22.31 -19.05 -29.96
CA ALA A 99 21.86 -19.91 -31.05
C ALA A 99 22.87 -19.97 -32.21
N LEU A 100 23.50 -18.85 -32.54
CA LEU A 100 24.56 -18.80 -33.56
C LEU A 100 25.84 -19.51 -33.13
N ASP A 101 26.22 -19.40 -31.86
CA ASP A 101 27.38 -20.10 -31.29
C ASP A 101 27.14 -21.61 -31.24
N GLU A 102 25.94 -22.05 -30.87
CA GLU A 102 25.51 -23.46 -30.89
C GLU A 102 25.52 -24.04 -32.32
N LYS A 103 25.07 -23.25 -33.30
CA LYS A 103 25.09 -23.61 -34.73
C LYS A 103 26.48 -23.54 -35.35
N LYS A 104 27.49 -23.05 -34.63
CA LYS A 104 28.89 -22.89 -35.07
C LYS A 104 28.98 -22.17 -36.42
N VAL A 105 28.21 -21.10 -36.58
CA VAL A 105 28.20 -20.32 -37.82
C VAL A 105 29.55 -19.63 -38.01
N GLU A 106 30.13 -19.74 -39.21
CA GLU A 106 31.39 -19.06 -39.54
C GLU A 106 31.26 -17.54 -39.41
N GLN A 107 32.36 -16.90 -39.01
CA GLN A 107 32.39 -15.48 -38.66
C GLN A 107 31.95 -14.57 -39.82
N ASP A 108 32.26 -14.97 -41.05
CA ASP A 108 31.89 -14.25 -42.27
C ASP A 108 30.40 -14.33 -42.62
N LYS A 109 29.68 -15.35 -42.09
CA LYS A 109 28.23 -15.53 -42.31
C LYS A 109 27.40 -15.17 -41.09
N ARG A 110 28.05 -14.80 -39.98
CA ARG A 110 27.42 -14.55 -38.68
C ARG A 110 26.41 -13.41 -38.74
N TYR A 111 26.66 -12.37 -39.54
CA TYR A 111 25.74 -11.24 -39.70
C TYR A 111 24.45 -11.61 -40.44
N ALA A 112 24.58 -12.33 -41.56
CA ALA A 112 23.41 -12.83 -42.30
C ALA A 112 22.58 -13.80 -41.44
N ALA A 113 23.24 -14.72 -40.75
CA ALA A 113 22.58 -15.64 -39.82
C ALA A 113 21.89 -14.92 -38.65
N MET A 114 22.47 -13.82 -38.14
CA MET A 114 21.84 -12.99 -37.11
C MET A 114 20.54 -12.34 -37.61
N ILE A 115 20.52 -11.85 -38.86
CA ILE A 115 19.30 -11.28 -39.46
C ILE A 115 18.22 -12.36 -39.61
N ASP A 116 18.59 -13.56 -40.05
CA ASP A 116 17.66 -14.67 -40.23
C ASP A 116 17.06 -15.13 -38.89
N GLU A 117 17.90 -15.30 -37.85
CA GLU A 117 17.43 -15.68 -36.50
C GLU A 117 16.52 -14.62 -35.88
N ILE A 118 16.89 -13.34 -35.97
CA ILE A 118 16.03 -12.24 -35.50
C ILE A 118 14.71 -12.23 -36.29
N GLY A 119 14.75 -12.53 -37.58
CA GLY A 119 13.56 -12.70 -38.41
C GLY A 119 12.67 -13.87 -37.98
N ASP A 120 13.25 -14.98 -37.55
CA ASP A 120 12.49 -16.12 -37.03
C ASP A 120 11.92 -15.86 -35.64
N HIS A 121 12.63 -15.11 -34.78
CA HIS A 121 12.08 -14.61 -33.53
C HIS A 121 10.91 -13.65 -33.76
N LEU A 122 11.00 -12.75 -34.75
CA LEU A 122 9.90 -11.88 -35.13
C LEU A 122 8.68 -12.71 -35.54
N LYS A 123 8.85 -13.71 -36.42
CA LYS A 123 7.76 -14.60 -36.84
C LYS A 123 7.10 -15.31 -35.66
N LYS A 124 7.89 -15.86 -34.73
CA LYS A 124 7.37 -16.51 -33.52
C LYS A 124 6.51 -15.57 -32.68
N VAL A 125 6.96 -14.32 -32.47
CA VAL A 125 6.19 -13.32 -31.70
C VAL A 125 4.92 -12.91 -32.46
N THR A 126 4.97 -12.77 -33.80
CA THR A 126 3.78 -12.46 -34.60
C THR A 126 2.77 -13.61 -34.63
N ASP A 127 3.23 -14.86 -34.67
CA ASP A 127 2.37 -16.04 -34.63
C ASP A 127 1.70 -16.16 -33.27
N LEU A 128 2.45 -15.98 -32.19
CA LEU A 128 1.92 -15.92 -30.82
C LEU A 128 0.87 -14.81 -30.70
N GLN A 129 1.12 -13.63 -31.28
CA GLN A 129 0.17 -12.52 -31.29
C GLN A 129 -1.10 -12.86 -32.08
N SER A 130 -0.99 -13.55 -33.21
CA SER A 130 -2.15 -14.03 -33.98
C SER A 130 -3.01 -15.00 -33.18
N ASP A 131 -2.38 -15.95 -32.49
CA ASP A 131 -3.09 -16.93 -31.66
C ASP A 131 -3.71 -16.30 -30.42
N LEU A 132 -3.05 -15.29 -29.83
CA LEU A 132 -3.60 -14.46 -28.77
C LEU A 132 -4.87 -13.76 -29.26
N HIS A 133 -4.85 -13.13 -30.44
CA HIS A 133 -6.04 -12.49 -31.02
C HIS A 133 -7.21 -13.45 -31.19
N LYS A 134 -6.97 -14.66 -31.73
CA LYS A 134 -8.02 -15.69 -31.87
C LYS A 134 -8.63 -16.07 -30.51
N LYS A 135 -7.79 -16.28 -29.49
CA LYS A 135 -8.25 -16.61 -28.13
C LYS A 135 -9.02 -15.46 -27.49
N LEU A 136 -8.57 -14.21 -27.67
CA LEU A 136 -9.29 -13.04 -27.19
C LEU A 136 -10.68 -12.94 -27.82
N GLU A 137 -10.78 -13.10 -29.14
CA GLU A 137 -12.07 -13.06 -29.83
C GLU A 137 -13.02 -14.17 -29.37
N GLU A 138 -12.50 -15.38 -29.15
CA GLU A 138 -13.28 -16.50 -28.60
C GLU A 138 -13.79 -16.18 -27.19
N LEU A 139 -12.94 -15.73 -26.28
CA LEU A 139 -13.30 -15.42 -24.90
C LEU A 139 -14.23 -14.19 -24.80
N GLU A 140 -14.02 -13.14 -25.59
CA GLU A 140 -14.91 -11.98 -25.63
C GLU A 140 -16.28 -12.35 -26.20
N LYS A 141 -16.34 -13.25 -27.18
CA LYS A 141 -17.61 -13.76 -27.71
C LYS A 141 -18.36 -14.58 -26.66
N GLU A 142 -17.67 -15.42 -25.90
CA GLU A 142 -18.25 -16.15 -24.78
C GLU A 142 -18.75 -15.20 -23.67
N GLU A 143 -17.99 -14.17 -23.34
CA GLU A 143 -18.36 -13.17 -22.34
C GLU A 143 -19.63 -12.42 -22.75
N ARG A 144 -19.69 -11.95 -24.00
CA ARG A 144 -20.86 -11.23 -24.54
C ARG A 144 -22.09 -12.12 -24.75
N SER A 145 -21.92 -13.44 -24.82
CA SER A 145 -23.04 -14.36 -25.02
C SER A 145 -24.02 -14.40 -23.84
N LYS A 146 -23.58 -14.02 -22.63
CA LYS A 146 -24.39 -14.06 -21.41
C LYS A 146 -24.50 -12.66 -20.82
N ILE A 147 -25.71 -12.10 -20.77
CA ILE A 147 -25.98 -10.84 -20.06
C ILE A 147 -25.77 -11.10 -18.56
N THR A 148 -24.82 -10.38 -17.97
CA THR A 148 -24.51 -10.43 -16.53
C THR A 148 -24.99 -9.15 -15.86
N SER A 149 -25.14 -9.17 -14.53
CA SER A 149 -25.50 -7.97 -13.75
C SER A 149 -24.56 -6.78 -13.99
N GLU A 150 -23.30 -7.04 -14.33
CA GLU A 150 -22.31 -6.01 -14.69
C GLU A 150 -22.48 -5.48 -16.12
N SER A 151 -23.01 -6.29 -17.03
CA SER A 151 -23.34 -5.88 -18.41
C SER A 151 -24.67 -5.14 -18.52
N ILE A 152 -25.43 -5.03 -17.42
CA ILE A 152 -26.65 -4.24 -17.37
C ILE A 152 -26.26 -2.76 -17.26
N HIS A 153 -26.45 -2.02 -18.33
CA HIS A 153 -26.35 -0.57 -18.31
C HIS A 153 -27.70 0.03 -17.87
N THR A 154 -27.74 0.70 -16.73
CA THR A 154 -28.91 1.46 -16.29
C THR A 154 -28.95 2.79 -17.05
N GLY A 155 -29.89 2.93 -18.00
CA GLY A 155 -30.00 4.15 -18.81
C GLY A 155 -30.55 5.37 -18.05
N PHE A 156 -31.34 5.13 -17.01
CA PHE A 156 -31.88 6.18 -16.14
C PHE A 156 -32.08 5.57 -14.74
N ASP A 157 -31.36 6.10 -13.76
CA ASP A 157 -31.51 5.73 -12.35
C ASP A 157 -31.76 7.01 -11.56
N SER A 158 -33.01 7.20 -11.14
CA SER A 158 -33.36 8.26 -10.20
C SER A 158 -34.06 7.65 -9.00
N SER A 159 -33.47 7.84 -7.83
CA SER A 159 -34.11 7.52 -6.57
C SER A 159 -34.72 8.79 -5.99
N HIS A 160 -36.04 8.79 -5.80
CA HIS A 160 -36.74 9.85 -5.10
C HIS A 160 -37.21 9.29 -3.76
N VAL A 161 -36.50 9.65 -2.69
CA VAL A 161 -36.90 9.32 -1.33
C VAL A 161 -37.77 10.43 -0.78
N ASN A 162 -39.06 10.15 -0.61
CA ASN A 162 -39.96 11.06 0.08
C ASN A 162 -39.66 10.95 1.59
N LYS A 163 -38.76 11.80 2.11
CA LYS A 163 -38.62 11.98 3.55
C LYS A 163 -39.95 12.54 4.06
N SER A 164 -40.71 11.76 4.81
CA SER A 164 -41.87 12.27 5.54
C SER A 164 -41.38 13.42 6.40
N THR A 165 -41.81 14.64 6.06
CA THR A 165 -41.58 15.83 6.87
C THR A 165 -42.18 15.59 8.23
N THR A 166 -41.32 15.39 9.22
CA THR A 166 -41.68 15.55 10.62
C THR A 166 -42.19 16.97 10.80
N THR A 167 -43.50 17.11 10.94
CA THR A 167 -44.16 18.31 11.45
C THR A 167 -43.48 18.76 12.74
N GLY A 168 -42.86 19.94 12.73
CA GLY A 168 -42.23 20.51 13.92
C GLY A 168 -41.60 21.88 13.70
N SER A 169 -42.41 22.91 13.98
CA SER A 169 -42.03 24.26 14.44
C SER A 169 -41.31 25.25 13.53
N SER A 170 -42.06 26.32 13.26
CA SER A 170 -41.67 27.66 12.83
C SER A 170 -40.57 28.32 13.68
N GLY A 171 -39.57 28.91 13.00
CA GLY A 171 -38.59 29.88 13.52
C GLY A 171 -37.83 30.56 12.37
N PRO A 172 -37.42 31.85 12.48
CA PRO A 172 -37.34 32.77 11.34
C PRO A 172 -36.02 32.76 10.56
N ALA A 173 -36.10 33.31 9.36
CA ALA A 173 -35.08 33.38 8.32
C ALA A 173 -33.73 33.97 8.74
N SER A 174 -32.65 33.30 8.32
CA SER A 174 -31.33 33.89 8.13
C SER A 174 -30.85 33.64 6.71
N SER A 175 -30.35 34.71 6.08
CA SER A 175 -29.91 34.88 4.69
C SER A 175 -29.04 33.76 4.12
N SER A 176 -29.50 33.12 3.04
CA SER A 176 -28.62 32.43 2.09
C SER A 176 -28.47 33.30 0.86
N VAL A 177 -27.22 33.58 0.51
CA VAL A 177 -26.81 34.24 -0.74
C VAL A 177 -27.32 33.38 -1.91
N GLU A 178 -28.14 33.98 -2.78
CA GLU A 178 -28.57 33.34 -4.03
C GLU A 178 -27.39 33.30 -5.01
N LEU A 179 -26.98 32.09 -5.41
CA LEU A 179 -26.02 31.88 -6.48
C LEU A 179 -26.69 32.15 -7.83
N LEU A 180 -26.10 33.09 -8.59
CA LEU A 180 -26.61 33.65 -9.85
C LEU A 180 -26.48 32.72 -11.07
N ASN A 181 -26.60 31.39 -10.88
CA ASN A 181 -26.79 30.45 -11.99
C ASN A 181 -27.30 29.07 -11.50
N PRO A 182 -28.62 28.79 -11.56
CA PRO A 182 -29.18 27.54 -11.05
C PRO A 182 -28.97 26.30 -11.94
N ASN A 183 -28.25 26.42 -13.07
CA ASN A 183 -28.05 25.33 -14.05
C ASN A 183 -26.58 25.06 -14.43
N TYR A 184 -25.60 25.44 -13.60
CA TYR A 184 -24.21 25.04 -13.86
C TYR A 184 -23.94 23.62 -13.35
N VAL A 185 -23.95 22.65 -14.27
CA VAL A 185 -23.42 21.30 -14.03
C VAL A 185 -21.89 21.32 -14.15
N ALA A 186 -21.22 21.48 -13.02
CA ALA A 186 -19.83 21.08 -12.88
C ALA A 186 -19.78 19.56 -12.79
N LYS A 187 -19.22 18.93 -13.82
CA LYS A 187 -19.02 17.50 -13.91
C LYS A 187 -17.81 17.14 -13.04
N ASP A 188 -18.08 16.52 -11.91
CA ASP A 188 -17.07 16.04 -10.99
C ASP A 188 -16.55 14.67 -11.41
N SER A 189 -15.22 14.52 -11.44
CA SER A 189 -14.46 13.27 -11.36
C SER A 189 -12.96 13.61 -11.43
N SER A 190 -12.36 13.95 -10.29
CA SER A 190 -11.21 13.20 -9.74
C SER A 190 -10.62 13.93 -8.53
N ALA A 191 -10.71 13.22 -7.40
CA ALA A 191 -9.72 13.09 -6.35
C ALA A 191 -8.82 14.32 -6.08
N ASN A 192 -9.17 15.08 -5.04
CA ASN A 192 -8.15 15.61 -4.16
C ASN A 192 -8.46 15.13 -2.74
N VAL A 193 -7.51 14.39 -2.20
CA VAL A 193 -7.47 13.89 -0.83
C VAL A 193 -7.38 15.11 0.09
N SER A 194 -8.49 15.43 0.74
CA SER A 194 -8.46 16.20 1.98
C SER A 194 -8.39 15.19 3.12
N SER A 195 -7.25 15.17 3.79
CA SER A 195 -7.05 14.58 5.10
C SER A 195 -8.11 15.11 6.07
N SER A 196 -9.16 14.32 6.24
CA SER A 196 -10.11 14.42 7.34
C SER A 196 -10.03 13.11 8.11
N GLU A 197 -9.82 13.25 9.41
CA GLU A 197 -9.67 12.24 10.46
C GLU A 197 -10.94 11.38 10.67
N ASP A 198 -11.49 10.81 9.59
CA ASP A 198 -12.77 10.07 9.59
C ASP A 198 -12.68 8.69 8.89
N ASP A 199 -11.47 8.23 8.51
CA ASP A 199 -11.27 6.89 7.94
C ASP A 199 -11.36 5.77 9.02
N ASP A 200 -11.36 6.12 10.30
CA ASP A 200 -11.57 5.18 11.39
C ASP A 200 -13.05 4.80 11.58
N GLU A 201 -14.01 5.58 11.06
CA GLU A 201 -15.44 5.27 11.23
C GLU A 201 -15.93 4.15 10.30
N GLU A 202 -15.28 3.90 9.16
CA GLU A 202 -15.76 2.88 8.20
C GLU A 202 -15.53 1.44 8.69
N MET A 203 -14.58 1.21 9.61
CA MET A 203 -14.33 -0.09 10.24
C MET A 203 -15.02 -0.28 11.60
N ASN A 204 -15.56 0.80 12.19
CA ASN A 204 -16.15 0.77 13.52
C ASN A 204 -17.61 0.31 13.48
N ALA A 205 -17.92 -0.77 14.21
CA ALA A 205 -19.28 -1.29 14.29
C ALA A 205 -20.28 -0.24 14.80
N SER A 206 -21.41 -0.09 14.09
CA SER A 206 -22.45 0.86 14.47
C SER A 206 -22.98 0.57 15.88
N PRO A 207 -23.62 1.56 16.55
CA PRO A 207 -24.25 1.33 17.84
C PRO A 207 -25.27 0.17 17.83
N ASN A 208 -25.91 -0.08 16.69
CA ASN A 208 -26.86 -1.18 16.52
C ASN A 208 -26.14 -2.53 16.36
N ALA A 209 -25.04 -2.59 15.61
CA ALA A 209 -24.22 -3.79 15.50
C ALA A 209 -23.57 -4.16 16.84
N LYS A 210 -23.11 -3.19 17.64
CA LYS A 210 -22.61 -3.43 19.01
C LYS A 210 -23.68 -4.05 19.92
N LYS A 211 -24.92 -3.57 19.84
CA LYS A 211 -26.06 -4.17 20.59
C LYS A 211 -26.38 -5.57 20.10
N PHE A 212 -26.37 -5.79 18.78
CA PHE A 212 -26.59 -7.11 18.20
C PHE A 212 -25.51 -8.11 18.63
N ALA A 213 -24.24 -7.69 18.65
CA ALA A 213 -23.10 -8.49 19.09
C ALA A 213 -23.16 -8.88 20.59
N GLN A 214 -23.98 -8.20 21.40
CA GLN A 214 -24.21 -8.54 22.81
C GLN A 214 -25.33 -9.57 23.02
N ILE A 215 -26.18 -9.81 22.02
CA ILE A 215 -27.24 -10.82 22.11
C ILE A 215 -26.59 -12.19 22.31
N LYS A 216 -27.07 -12.94 23.31
CA LYS A 216 -26.46 -14.19 23.71
C LYS A 216 -26.55 -15.26 22.62
N THR A 217 -25.48 -16.05 22.46
CA THR A 217 -25.49 -17.25 21.61
C THR A 217 -26.68 -18.17 21.95
N GLY A 218 -27.42 -18.58 20.92
CA GLY A 218 -28.60 -19.45 21.05
C GLY A 218 -29.94 -18.73 21.28
N ASP A 219 -29.95 -17.44 21.61
CA ASP A 219 -31.20 -16.65 21.75
C ASP A 219 -31.70 -16.15 20.39
N TYR A 220 -32.02 -17.10 19.52
CA TYR A 220 -32.42 -16.87 18.14
C TYR A 220 -33.69 -16.01 17.99
N SER A 221 -34.59 -16.04 18.99
CA SER A 221 -35.78 -15.20 19.00
C SER A 221 -35.42 -13.72 19.11
N GLU A 222 -34.43 -13.39 19.94
CA GLU A 222 -34.00 -12.02 20.15
C GLU A 222 -33.20 -11.51 18.95
N SER A 223 -32.28 -12.33 18.42
CA SER A 223 -31.54 -12.02 17.19
C SER A 223 -32.49 -11.78 16.00
N LEU A 224 -33.53 -12.61 15.82
CA LEU A 224 -34.52 -12.42 14.76
C LEU A 224 -35.33 -11.12 14.94
N SER A 225 -35.82 -10.87 16.17
CA SER A 225 -36.56 -9.64 16.44
C SER A 225 -35.69 -8.40 16.23
N PHE A 226 -34.40 -8.46 16.57
CA PHE A 226 -33.49 -7.34 16.37
C PHE A 226 -33.26 -7.08 14.88
N LEU A 227 -33.00 -8.14 14.09
CA LEU A 227 -32.79 -8.04 12.65
C LEU A 227 -34.01 -7.54 11.88
N SER A 228 -35.21 -7.87 12.35
CA SER A 228 -36.44 -7.32 11.75
C SER A 228 -36.60 -5.81 11.94
N LYS A 229 -36.03 -5.25 13.01
CA LYS A 229 -36.09 -3.81 13.33
C LYS A 229 -34.93 -3.03 12.74
N HIS A 230 -33.77 -3.69 12.59
CA HIS A 230 -32.52 -3.11 12.13
C HIS A 230 -31.95 -3.92 10.97
N PRO A 231 -32.58 -3.89 9.78
CA PRO A 231 -32.08 -4.61 8.61
C PRO A 231 -30.73 -4.06 8.12
N GLU A 232 -30.38 -2.81 8.46
CA GLU A 232 -29.09 -2.20 8.11
C GLU A 232 -27.87 -2.99 8.61
N ILE A 233 -27.99 -3.69 9.76
CA ILE A 233 -26.84 -4.40 10.34
C ILE A 233 -26.39 -5.62 9.52
N LEU A 234 -27.20 -6.10 8.57
CA LEU A 234 -26.86 -7.26 7.72
C LEU A 234 -25.60 -7.01 6.87
N THR A 235 -25.24 -5.76 6.61
CA THR A 235 -24.01 -5.40 5.89
C THR A 235 -22.80 -5.26 6.79
N GLU A 236 -22.98 -5.12 8.10
CA GLU A 236 -21.92 -4.84 9.10
C GLU A 236 -21.29 -6.12 9.68
N THR A 237 -21.21 -7.19 8.88
CA THR A 237 -20.62 -8.47 9.32
C THR A 237 -19.14 -8.30 9.70
N ASP A 238 -18.37 -7.62 8.84
CA ASP A 238 -16.93 -7.45 9.03
C ASP A 238 -16.63 -6.57 10.26
N ALA A 239 -17.43 -5.53 10.49
CA ALA A 239 -17.30 -4.68 11.67
C ALA A 239 -17.50 -5.45 12.99
N ILE A 240 -18.43 -6.42 13.03
CA ILE A 240 -18.61 -7.29 14.21
C ILE A 240 -17.45 -8.30 14.36
N LEU A 241 -16.83 -8.73 13.26
CA LEU A 241 -15.61 -9.56 13.32
C LEU A 241 -14.42 -8.77 13.86
N VAL A 242 -14.30 -7.48 13.52
CA VAL A 242 -13.30 -6.58 14.12
C VAL A 242 -13.53 -6.47 15.63
N LEU A 243 -14.77 -6.24 16.08
CA LEU A 243 -15.10 -6.27 17.52
C LEU A 243 -14.74 -7.59 18.21
N ALA A 244 -14.88 -8.72 17.51
CA ALA A 244 -14.49 -10.02 18.03
C ALA A 244 -12.97 -10.13 18.20
N PHE A 245 -12.22 -9.56 17.26
CA PHE A 245 -10.77 -9.52 17.28
C PHE A 245 -10.25 -8.65 18.43
N ASP A 246 -10.80 -7.45 18.59
CA ASP A 246 -10.45 -6.53 19.68
C ASP A 246 -10.76 -7.13 21.05
N ALA A 247 -11.96 -7.71 21.20
CA ALA A 247 -12.34 -8.43 22.40
C ALA A 247 -11.37 -9.58 22.75
N GLN A 248 -10.86 -10.27 21.73
CA GLN A 248 -9.90 -11.36 21.92
C GLN A 248 -8.51 -10.85 22.30
N LEU A 249 -8.07 -9.71 21.75
CA LEU A 249 -6.83 -9.04 22.15
C LEU A 249 -6.86 -8.58 23.62
N GLU A 250 -8.02 -8.08 24.08
CA GLU A 250 -8.25 -7.69 25.47
C GLU A 250 -8.49 -8.88 26.43
N GLY A 251 -8.51 -10.12 25.92
CA GLY A 251 -8.73 -11.32 26.73
C GLY A 251 -10.19 -11.62 27.09
N ARG A 252 -11.17 -10.90 26.51
CA ARG A 252 -12.61 -11.13 26.68
C ARG A 252 -13.11 -12.28 25.78
N ASN A 253 -12.64 -13.50 26.07
CA ASN A 253 -12.87 -14.69 25.23
C ASN A 253 -14.36 -15.01 24.97
N ASP A 254 -15.21 -14.94 26.00
CA ASP A 254 -16.63 -15.29 25.85
C ASP A 254 -17.37 -14.28 24.96
N TYR A 255 -17.05 -12.99 25.12
CA TYR A 255 -17.59 -11.94 24.28
C TYR A 255 -17.10 -12.08 22.83
N ALA A 256 -15.81 -12.37 22.62
CA ALA A 256 -15.28 -12.63 21.29
C ALA A 256 -15.99 -13.80 20.58
N ARG A 257 -16.26 -14.91 21.29
CA ARG A 257 -17.07 -16.02 20.74
C ARG A 257 -18.48 -15.58 20.36
N ASN A 258 -19.10 -14.75 21.20
CA ASN A 258 -20.44 -14.23 20.93
C ASN A 258 -20.45 -13.35 19.68
N CYS A 259 -19.48 -12.45 19.54
CA CYS A 259 -19.31 -11.61 18.35
C CYS A 259 -19.13 -12.45 17.08
N VAL A 260 -18.26 -13.47 17.10
CA VAL A 260 -18.08 -14.39 15.94
C VAL A 260 -19.38 -15.11 15.59
N HIS A 261 -20.11 -15.60 16.59
CA HIS A 261 -21.40 -16.26 16.37
C HIS A 261 -22.40 -15.30 15.70
N GLN A 262 -22.54 -14.07 16.22
CA GLN A 262 -23.46 -13.08 15.67
C GLN A 262 -23.04 -12.61 14.27
N ALA A 263 -21.75 -12.42 14.00
CA ALA A 263 -21.24 -12.08 12.68
C ALA A 263 -21.54 -13.17 11.64
N LEU A 264 -21.23 -14.43 11.96
CA LEU A 264 -21.51 -15.55 11.05
C LEU A 264 -23.01 -15.74 10.83
N LEU A 265 -23.84 -15.49 11.85
CA LEU A 265 -25.30 -15.50 11.68
C LEU A 265 -25.71 -14.51 10.57
N LEU A 266 -25.20 -13.27 10.58
CA LEU A 266 -25.47 -12.29 9.53
C LEU A 266 -24.96 -12.74 8.16
N GLN A 267 -23.75 -13.29 8.10
CA GLN A 267 -23.14 -13.81 6.88
C GLN A 267 -24.02 -14.88 6.24
N TYR A 268 -24.51 -15.83 7.04
CA TYR A 268 -25.41 -16.87 6.59
C TYR A 268 -26.77 -16.30 6.16
N CYS A 269 -27.35 -15.38 6.92
CA CYS A 269 -28.59 -14.71 6.54
C CYS A 269 -28.47 -14.01 5.17
N ARG A 270 -27.35 -13.34 4.90
CA ARG A 270 -27.07 -12.68 3.61
C ARG A 270 -26.88 -13.69 2.48
N ALA A 271 -26.16 -14.79 2.73
CA ALA A 271 -25.90 -15.82 1.72
C ALA A 271 -27.18 -16.52 1.22
N LEU A 272 -28.25 -16.54 2.02
CA LEU A 272 -29.53 -17.15 1.66
C LEU A 272 -30.47 -16.23 0.84
N GLY A 273 -30.08 -14.98 0.56
CA GLY A 273 -30.82 -14.06 -0.31
C GLY A 273 -31.95 -13.30 0.38
N ARG A 274 -32.94 -12.83 -0.40
CA ARG A 274 -33.98 -11.87 0.04
C ARG A 274 -34.78 -12.32 1.28
N ASP A 275 -35.11 -13.62 1.35
CA ASP A 275 -35.82 -14.22 2.50
C ASP A 275 -34.85 -14.97 3.45
N GLY A 276 -33.55 -14.67 3.36
CA GLY A 276 -32.50 -15.46 3.98
C GLY A 276 -32.49 -15.42 5.50
N VAL A 277 -32.94 -14.33 6.11
CA VAL A 277 -33.10 -14.21 7.57
C VAL A 277 -34.09 -15.27 8.07
N ALA A 278 -35.34 -15.22 7.60
CA ALA A 278 -36.38 -16.16 8.04
C ALA A 278 -36.02 -17.62 7.77
N LEU A 279 -35.39 -17.89 6.61
CA LEU A 279 -35.00 -19.23 6.20
C LEU A 279 -33.85 -19.77 7.06
N PHE A 280 -32.83 -18.95 7.35
CA PHE A 280 -31.74 -19.32 8.26
C PHE A 280 -32.27 -19.66 9.65
N PHE A 281 -33.07 -18.77 10.25
CA PHE A 281 -33.62 -19.00 11.59
C PHE A 281 -34.53 -20.24 11.65
N LYS A 282 -35.29 -20.53 10.59
CA LYS A 282 -36.06 -21.77 10.50
C LYS A 282 -35.16 -23.01 10.48
N ARG A 283 -34.06 -22.98 9.71
CA ARG A 283 -33.11 -24.10 9.62
C ARG A 283 -32.31 -24.29 10.91
N ILE A 284 -31.86 -23.21 11.55
CA ILE A 284 -31.03 -23.26 12.77
C ILE A 284 -31.82 -23.61 14.03
N THR A 285 -33.15 -23.44 14.03
CA THR A 285 -34.01 -23.82 15.17
C THR A 285 -34.64 -25.21 15.01
N THR A 286 -34.59 -25.80 13.80
CA THR A 286 -35.11 -27.14 13.53
C THR A 286 -34.16 -28.20 14.10
N LYS A 287 -34.63 -28.97 15.10
CA LYS A 287 -33.84 -30.02 15.75
C LYS A 287 -33.33 -31.06 14.74
N GLY A 288 -32.03 -31.35 14.77
CA GLY A 288 -31.40 -32.39 13.93
C GLY A 288 -31.17 -31.99 12.47
N HIS A 289 -31.27 -30.70 12.16
CA HIS A 289 -31.00 -30.19 10.83
C HIS A 289 -29.49 -29.99 10.62
N GLN A 290 -28.90 -30.54 9.54
CA GLN A 290 -27.45 -30.46 9.25
C GLN A 290 -26.88 -29.03 9.29
N ALA A 291 -27.68 -28.02 8.93
CA ALA A 291 -27.26 -26.62 8.99
C ALA A 291 -26.85 -26.16 10.40
N GLN A 292 -27.37 -26.77 11.47
CA GLN A 292 -26.92 -26.49 12.84
C GLN A 292 -25.47 -26.91 13.02
N ASP A 293 -25.13 -28.15 12.68
CA ASP A 293 -23.79 -28.71 12.85
C ASP A 293 -22.76 -27.94 12.02
N VAL A 294 -23.10 -27.63 10.76
CA VAL A 294 -22.23 -26.85 9.86
C VAL A 294 -22.00 -25.44 10.43
N PHE A 295 -23.08 -24.76 10.87
CA PHE A 295 -22.97 -23.42 11.43
C PHE A 295 -22.10 -23.39 12.70
N PHE A 296 -22.33 -24.30 13.65
CA PHE A 296 -21.54 -24.36 14.89
C PHE A 296 -20.06 -24.70 14.62
N LYS A 297 -19.81 -25.58 13.65
CA LYS A 297 -18.44 -25.90 13.23
C LYS A 297 -17.74 -24.67 12.65
N ASP A 298 -18.40 -23.92 11.78
CA ASP A 298 -17.84 -22.69 11.19
C ASP A 298 -17.58 -21.60 12.25
N VAL A 299 -18.47 -21.46 13.23
CA VAL A 299 -18.29 -20.55 14.37
C VAL A 299 -17.06 -20.92 15.16
N GLN A 300 -16.89 -22.21 15.46
CA GLN A 300 -15.74 -22.70 16.20
C GLN A 300 -14.43 -22.49 15.42
N GLU A 301 -14.38 -22.87 14.15
CA GLU A 301 -13.21 -22.71 13.29
C GLU A 301 -12.82 -21.24 13.11
N THR A 302 -13.80 -20.34 12.97
CA THR A 302 -13.56 -18.91 12.84
C THR A 302 -13.06 -18.30 14.14
N TYR A 303 -13.64 -18.70 15.27
CA TYR A 303 -13.16 -18.27 16.58
C TYR A 303 -11.73 -18.76 16.85
N ASP A 304 -11.41 -20.01 16.51
CA ASP A 304 -10.05 -20.56 16.70
C ASP A 304 -9.01 -19.83 15.84
N ARG A 305 -9.37 -19.41 14.63
CA ARG A 305 -8.54 -18.53 13.79
C ARG A 305 -8.32 -17.16 14.42
N VAL A 306 -9.40 -16.50 14.87
CA VAL A 306 -9.33 -15.19 15.56
C VAL A 306 -8.44 -15.29 16.81
N ARG A 307 -8.61 -16.34 17.61
CA ARG A 307 -7.81 -16.60 18.81
C ARG A 307 -6.34 -16.83 18.51
N THR A 308 -6.02 -17.57 17.45
CA THR A 308 -4.64 -17.87 17.07
C THR A 308 -3.93 -16.60 16.59
N ARG A 309 -4.58 -15.84 15.70
CA ARG A 309 -4.03 -14.58 15.18
C ARG A 309 -3.87 -13.52 16.29
N ALA A 310 -4.85 -13.38 17.18
CA ALA A 310 -4.73 -12.46 18.32
C ALA A 310 -3.58 -12.84 19.27
N ARG A 311 -3.34 -14.15 19.46
CA ARG A 311 -2.19 -14.63 20.25
C ARG A 311 -0.86 -14.28 19.59
N GLU A 312 -0.75 -14.47 18.28
CA GLU A 312 0.46 -14.13 17.52
C GLU A 312 0.79 -12.64 17.61
N ILE A 313 -0.21 -11.77 17.45
CA ILE A 313 -0.05 -10.32 17.60
C ILE A 313 0.40 -9.95 19.02
N ASN A 314 -0.20 -10.54 20.06
CA ASN A 314 0.22 -10.28 21.44
C ASN A 314 1.65 -10.77 21.71
N ILE A 315 2.08 -11.88 21.10
CA ILE A 315 3.47 -12.35 21.19
C ILE A 315 4.42 -11.38 20.47
N GLN A 316 4.04 -10.91 19.28
CA GLN A 316 4.83 -9.96 18.51
C GLN A 316 4.99 -8.63 19.26
N ARG A 317 3.89 -8.04 19.74
CA ARG A 317 3.92 -6.83 20.56
C ARG A 317 4.77 -6.99 21.81
N ALA A 318 4.73 -8.16 22.46
CA ALA A 318 5.56 -8.43 23.62
C ALA A 318 7.06 -8.55 23.28
N LYS A 319 7.41 -9.09 22.10
CA LYS A 319 8.79 -9.14 21.60
C LYS A 319 9.31 -7.76 21.24
N GLU A 320 8.52 -6.97 20.51
CA GLU A 320 8.85 -5.60 20.14
C GLU A 320 9.02 -4.72 21.39
N ALA A 321 8.16 -4.86 22.40
CA ALA A 321 8.30 -4.19 23.68
C ALA A 321 9.56 -4.62 24.47
N ALA A 322 9.98 -5.88 24.37
CA ALA A 322 11.18 -6.39 25.02
C ALA A 322 12.47 -5.96 24.32
N GLU A 323 12.43 -5.78 23.00
CA GLU A 323 13.56 -5.35 22.17
C GLU A 323 13.67 -3.82 22.05
N GLY A 324 12.74 -3.08 22.66
CA GLY A 324 12.71 -1.61 22.62
C GLY A 324 12.34 -1.05 21.24
N GLY A 325 11.68 -1.86 20.41
CA GLY A 325 11.19 -1.46 19.10
C GLY A 325 10.03 -0.46 19.18
N PRO A 326 9.80 0.32 18.11
CA PRO A 326 8.74 1.31 18.08
C PRO A 326 7.38 0.67 18.32
N VAL A 327 6.57 1.29 19.17
CA VAL A 327 5.16 0.93 19.32
C VAL A 327 4.47 1.36 18.02
N GLU A 328 3.93 0.39 17.29
CA GLU A 328 3.23 0.60 16.02
C GLU A 328 2.16 1.71 16.17
N GLY A 329 2.27 2.78 15.36
CA GLY A 329 1.29 3.86 15.28
C GLY A 329 1.50 5.10 16.15
N VAL A 330 2.61 5.22 16.87
CA VAL A 330 2.97 6.47 17.58
C VAL A 330 4.07 7.17 16.80
N GLU A 331 3.76 8.31 16.18
CA GLU A 331 4.78 9.22 15.63
C GLU A 331 5.80 9.52 16.73
N GLN A 332 7.08 9.30 16.44
CA GLN A 332 8.15 9.43 17.43
C GLN A 332 8.89 10.76 17.22
N ILE A 333 9.02 11.53 18.29
CA ILE A 333 9.87 12.73 18.30
C ILE A 333 11.29 12.32 18.61
N GLN A 334 12.17 12.60 17.65
CA GLN A 334 13.60 12.30 17.73
C GLN A 334 14.39 13.60 17.56
N LEU A 335 15.23 13.92 18.54
CA LEU A 335 16.10 15.10 18.47
C LEU A 335 17.31 14.81 17.58
N HIS A 336 17.48 15.63 16.54
CA HIS A 336 18.67 15.69 15.68
C HIS A 336 19.05 17.15 15.42
N ALA A 337 20.33 17.40 15.16
CA ALA A 337 20.77 18.72 14.72
C ALA A 337 20.28 19.00 13.29
N VAL A 338 19.91 20.26 13.02
CA VAL A 338 19.39 20.69 11.71
C VAL A 338 20.51 20.88 10.68
N GLU A 339 21.75 21.12 11.13
CA GLU A 339 22.92 21.35 10.29
C GLU A 339 23.97 20.24 10.47
N GLU A 340 24.55 19.78 9.36
CA GLU A 340 25.61 18.77 9.35
C GLU A 340 26.90 19.34 9.99
N GLY A 341 27.22 18.89 11.21
CA GLY A 341 28.38 19.34 11.99
C GLY A 341 28.05 19.95 13.35
N THR A 342 26.78 20.19 13.66
CA THR A 342 26.36 20.73 14.97
C THR A 342 26.05 19.58 15.94
N VAL A 343 26.71 19.57 17.11
CA VAL A 343 26.47 18.54 18.13
C VAL A 343 25.59 19.12 19.24
N ILE A 344 24.48 18.45 19.53
CA ILE A 344 23.60 18.82 20.66
C ILE A 344 24.24 18.29 21.94
N ASN A 345 24.74 19.19 22.78
CA ASN A 345 25.28 18.86 24.09
C ASN A 345 24.22 19.06 25.18
N ILE A 346 24.09 18.07 26.07
CA ILE A 346 23.18 18.09 27.21
C ILE A 346 23.95 18.62 28.43
N ARG A 347 23.56 19.77 28.98
CA ARG A 347 24.13 20.34 30.21
C ARG A 347 23.08 20.45 31.30
N ILE A 348 23.35 19.85 32.46
CA ILE A 348 22.46 19.94 33.62
C ILE A 348 22.77 21.23 34.39
N PRO A 349 21.77 22.08 34.70
CA PRO A 349 21.96 23.28 35.52
C PRO A 349 22.54 22.92 36.91
N PRO A 350 23.62 23.59 37.37
CA PRO A 350 24.23 23.33 38.67
C PRO A 350 23.34 23.80 39.83
N THR A 351 23.47 23.17 41.00
CA THR A 351 22.66 23.47 42.20
C THR A 351 23.06 24.77 42.91
N ASP A 352 24.29 25.24 42.70
CA ASP A 352 24.92 26.27 43.55
C ASP A 352 25.10 27.61 42.82
N SER A 353 24.28 27.89 41.80
CA SER A 353 24.39 29.13 41.01
C SER A 353 23.52 30.26 41.57
N GLU A 354 24.06 31.48 41.62
CA GLU A 354 23.36 32.71 42.03
C GLU A 354 22.55 33.35 40.87
N ASP A 355 22.70 32.83 39.64
CA ASP A 355 22.01 33.36 38.46
C ASP A 355 20.52 32.97 38.42
N PRO A 356 19.59 33.95 38.29
CA PRO A 356 18.15 33.70 38.28
C PRO A 356 17.68 32.74 37.18
N GLU A 357 18.33 32.78 36.01
CA GLU A 357 18.00 31.94 34.86
C GLU A 357 18.43 30.48 35.07
N VAL A 358 19.58 30.26 35.72
CA VAL A 358 20.09 28.92 36.04
C VAL A 358 19.24 28.26 37.14
N GLN A 359 18.74 29.05 38.09
CA GLN A 359 17.81 28.59 39.12
C GLN A 359 16.44 28.21 38.53
N ALA A 360 15.94 28.99 37.57
CA ALA A 360 14.71 28.66 36.84
C ALA A 360 14.84 27.36 36.03
N GLY A 361 15.94 27.20 35.29
CA GLY A 361 16.23 25.96 34.57
C GLY A 361 16.38 24.75 35.49
N ARG A 362 16.94 24.93 36.70
CA ARG A 362 17.02 23.87 37.71
C ARG A 362 15.65 23.45 38.23
N ALA A 363 14.75 24.39 38.50
CA ALA A 363 13.40 24.08 38.94
C ALA A 363 12.61 23.28 37.88
N ILE A 364 12.82 23.59 36.59
CA ILE A 364 12.25 22.83 35.47
C ILE A 364 12.85 21.41 35.42
N TYR A 365 14.17 21.28 35.54
CA TYR A 365 14.83 19.96 35.64
C TYR A 365 14.25 19.12 36.78
N ASP A 366 14.07 19.72 37.96
CA ASP A 366 13.54 19.03 39.14
C ASP A 366 12.06 18.64 38.99
N SER A 367 11.32 19.26 38.07
CA SER A 367 9.94 18.90 37.72
C SER A 367 9.82 17.64 36.85
N PHE A 368 10.91 17.20 36.19
CA PHE A 368 10.87 16.06 35.28
C PHE A 368 10.70 14.71 35.99
N LYS A 369 10.11 13.75 35.27
CA LYS A 369 9.97 12.36 35.71
C LYS A 369 11.37 11.72 35.95
N PRO A 370 11.50 10.76 36.89
CA PRO A 370 12.77 10.14 37.23
C PRO A 370 13.48 9.48 36.04
N GLU A 371 12.70 8.97 35.07
CA GLU A 371 13.22 8.33 33.86
C GLU A 371 13.95 9.33 32.96
N MET A 372 13.38 10.52 32.76
CA MET A 372 13.99 11.58 31.96
C MET A 372 15.22 12.17 32.66
N LYS A 373 15.18 12.36 33.98
CA LYS A 373 16.34 12.83 34.76
C LYS A 373 17.56 11.92 34.60
N LYS A 374 17.35 10.60 34.68
CA LYS A 374 18.40 9.61 34.44
C LYS A 374 18.95 9.68 33.03
N ALA A 375 18.09 9.84 32.02
CA ALA A 375 18.53 9.99 30.64
C ALA A 375 19.39 11.24 30.44
N LEU A 376 18.97 12.38 31.01
CA LEU A 376 19.73 13.64 31.00
C LEU A 376 21.06 13.53 31.76
N GLU A 377 21.12 12.79 32.87
CA GLU A 377 22.35 12.52 33.64
C GLU A 377 23.38 11.69 32.84
N THR A 378 22.95 10.89 31.87
CA THR A 378 23.88 10.15 31.01
C THR A 378 24.62 11.05 30.02
N GLY A 379 24.10 12.25 29.73
CA GLY A 379 24.66 13.18 28.75
C GLY A 379 24.60 12.70 27.30
N LYS A 380 23.94 11.56 27.01
CA LYS A 380 23.84 10.98 25.66
C LYS A 380 22.50 11.28 25.03
N LEU A 381 22.51 11.84 23.82
CA LEU A 381 21.30 12.16 23.05
C LEU A 381 20.46 10.90 22.77
N ASP A 382 21.09 9.76 22.52
CA ASP A 382 20.41 8.47 22.27
C ASP A 382 19.54 8.01 23.44
N GLU A 383 19.98 8.23 24.69
CA GLU A 383 19.21 7.83 25.88
C GLU A 383 18.02 8.76 26.12
N VAL A 384 18.16 10.05 25.80
CA VAL A 384 17.06 11.02 25.84
C VAL A 384 16.02 10.70 24.78
N ASN A 385 16.49 10.41 23.56
CA ASN A 385 15.66 10.04 22.42
C ASN A 385 14.88 8.73 22.66
N LYS A 386 15.44 7.75 23.39
CA LYS A 386 14.71 6.56 23.83
C LYS A 386 13.54 6.88 24.76
N VAL A 387 13.67 7.90 25.62
CA VAL A 387 12.59 8.30 26.53
C VAL A 387 11.53 9.12 25.78
N LEU A 388 11.95 10.00 24.86
CA LEU A 388 11.04 10.77 24.00
C LEU A 388 10.25 9.87 23.05
N GLY A 389 10.86 8.82 22.48
CA GLY A 389 10.20 7.87 21.58
C GLY A 389 9.21 6.90 22.26
N ARG A 390 9.16 6.87 23.60
CA ARG A 390 8.20 6.03 24.37
C ARG A 390 6.93 6.78 24.78
N MET A 391 6.90 8.10 24.62
CA MET A 391 5.76 8.95 24.97
C MET A 391 5.00 9.43 23.73
N LYS A 392 3.81 9.98 23.93
CA LYS A 392 3.01 10.57 22.85
C LYS A 392 3.67 11.85 22.34
N VAL A 393 3.44 12.16 21.05
CA VAL A 393 3.94 13.37 20.37
C VAL A 393 3.69 14.63 21.21
N ASP A 394 2.44 14.89 21.59
CA ASP A 394 2.07 16.09 22.36
C ASP A 394 2.86 16.22 23.68
N GLU A 395 3.03 15.10 24.40
CA GLU A 395 3.79 15.08 25.66
C GLU A 395 5.29 15.27 25.43
N ALA A 396 5.83 14.73 24.32
CA ALA A 396 7.22 14.89 23.94
C ALA A 396 7.53 16.33 23.47
N GLU A 397 6.65 16.99 22.71
CA GLU A 397 6.84 18.39 22.31
C GLU A 397 6.87 19.33 23.51
N GLU A 398 5.93 19.19 24.45
CA GLU A 398 5.92 19.96 25.69
C GLU A 398 7.21 19.77 26.49
N LEU A 399 7.74 18.55 26.51
CA LEU A 399 8.95 18.21 27.25
C LEU A 399 10.20 18.75 26.55
N VAL A 400 10.29 18.66 25.23
CA VAL A 400 11.37 19.27 24.42
C VAL A 400 11.37 20.79 24.57
N GLY A 401 10.20 21.44 24.59
CA GLY A 401 10.07 22.88 24.89
C GLY A 401 10.65 23.23 26.26
N LYS A 402 10.30 22.47 27.30
CA LYS A 402 10.85 22.64 28.67
C LYS A 402 12.36 22.38 28.75
N LEU A 403 12.90 21.47 27.93
CA LEU A 403 14.34 21.23 27.85
C LEU A 403 15.10 22.41 27.22
N GLY A 404 14.49 23.08 26.23
CA GLY A 404 15.00 24.33 25.67
C GLY A 404 14.93 25.49 26.65
N GLU A 405 13.79 25.70 27.31
CA GLU A 405 13.60 26.75 28.33
C GLU A 405 14.54 26.60 29.52
N ALA A 406 14.84 25.36 29.93
CA ALA A 406 15.78 25.08 31.00
C ALA A 406 17.25 25.25 30.61
N GLY A 407 17.55 25.58 29.34
CA GLY A 407 18.91 25.69 28.83
C GLY A 407 19.69 24.37 28.86
N ILE A 408 18.98 23.23 28.88
CA ILE A 408 19.59 21.90 29.00
C ILE A 408 20.17 21.44 27.65
N LEU A 409 19.54 21.85 26.56
CA LEU A 409 20.00 21.59 25.19
C LEU A 409 20.84 22.77 24.70
N SER A 410 22.15 22.58 24.58
CA SER A 410 23.08 23.58 24.03
C SER A 410 23.56 23.12 22.65
N LEU A 411 23.39 24.00 21.66
CA LEU A 411 23.91 23.84 20.31
C LEU A 411 25.32 24.46 20.29
N GLU A 412 26.37 23.66 20.24
CA GLU A 412 27.74 24.14 20.05
C GLU A 412 28.17 23.84 18.60
N GLU A 413 28.59 24.87 17.87
CA GLU A 413 29.31 24.72 16.60
C GLU A 413 30.69 24.12 16.89
N GLU A 414 31.08 23.03 16.24
CA GLU A 414 32.43 22.45 16.39
C GLU A 414 33.46 23.43 15.79
N ILE A 415 33.98 24.35 16.59
CA ILE A 415 35.05 25.26 16.16
C ILE A 415 36.31 24.42 15.97
N ILE A 416 36.66 24.12 14.72
CA ILE A 416 37.90 23.42 14.38
C ILE A 416 39.08 24.33 14.72
N ASP A 417 39.80 24.03 15.80
CA ASP A 417 41.04 24.70 16.14
C ASP A 417 42.15 24.31 15.15
N ALA A 418 42.34 25.17 14.14
CA ALA A 418 43.33 24.98 13.07
C ALA A 418 44.80 25.08 13.53
N THR A 419 45.07 25.33 14.81
CA THR A 419 46.44 25.37 15.35
C THR A 419 46.97 24.01 15.78
N THR A 420 46.08 23.01 15.97
CA THR A 420 46.44 21.64 16.36
C THR A 420 46.52 20.73 15.13
N ASP A 421 47.44 19.76 15.11
CA ASP A 421 47.68 18.90 13.93
C ASP A 421 46.46 18.04 13.54
N ASP A 422 45.60 17.68 14.50
CA ASP A 422 44.32 17.00 14.23
C ASP A 422 43.27 17.94 13.58
N GLY A 423 43.32 19.23 13.91
CA GLY A 423 42.44 20.25 13.31
C GLY A 423 42.78 20.51 11.85
N LYS A 424 44.08 20.49 11.50
CA LYS A 424 44.54 20.61 10.09
C LYS A 424 44.09 19.43 9.24
N GLN A 425 44.15 18.20 9.77
CA GLN A 425 43.71 17.00 9.05
C GLN A 425 42.20 16.99 8.79
N LYS A 426 41.37 17.44 9.76
CA LYS A 426 39.92 17.58 9.54
C LYS A 426 39.61 18.64 8.48
N LEU A 427 40.34 19.76 8.48
CA LEU A 427 40.17 20.86 7.52
C LEU A 427 40.61 20.47 6.09
N GLU A 428 41.60 19.58 5.98
CA GLU A 428 42.06 19.03 4.70
C GLU A 428 41.03 18.07 4.10
N LYS A 429 40.44 17.18 4.91
CA LYS A 429 39.35 16.28 4.47
C LYS A 429 38.10 17.04 4.01
N LEU A 430 37.71 18.08 4.74
CA LEU A 430 36.58 18.95 4.37
C LEU A 430 36.83 19.69 3.03
N LYS A 431 38.09 20.05 2.72
CA LYS A 431 38.46 20.64 1.43
C LYS A 431 38.43 19.64 0.29
N GLU A 432 38.82 18.40 0.53
CA GLU A 432 38.75 17.32 -0.46
C GLU A 432 37.30 16.96 -0.79
N GLU A 433 36.42 16.91 0.21
CA GLU A 433 34.98 16.65 0.00
C GLU A 433 34.30 17.79 -0.78
N ALA A 434 34.66 19.05 -0.51
CA ALA A 434 34.15 20.20 -1.26
C ALA A 434 34.62 20.24 -2.73
N GLN A 435 35.76 19.61 -3.07
CA GLN A 435 36.23 19.49 -4.45
C GLN A 435 35.54 18.37 -5.25
N TYR A 436 34.91 17.40 -4.57
CA TYR A 436 34.17 16.31 -5.24
C TYR A 436 32.67 16.61 -5.42
N ALA A 437 32.15 17.64 -4.77
CA ALA A 437 30.73 18.00 -4.81
C ALA A 437 30.32 18.84 -6.05
N ASP A 438 31.27 19.33 -6.86
CA ASP A 438 30.99 20.05 -8.11
C ASP A 438 31.71 19.41 -9.31
N PRO A 439 30.98 18.71 -10.20
CA PRO A 439 31.39 18.56 -11.59
C PRO A 439 30.40 19.29 -12.51
N GLU A 440 30.92 20.27 -13.27
CA GLU A 440 30.28 20.90 -14.45
C GLU A 440 29.92 19.89 -15.56
#